data_AF-H2IQE8-F1
#
_entry.id   AF-H2IQE8-F1
#
_cell.length_a   1.000
_cell.length_b   1.000
_cell.length_c   1.000
_cell.angle_alpha   90.00
_cell.angle_beta   90.00
_cell.angle_gamma   90.00
#
_symmetry.space_group_name_H-M   'P 1'
#
loop_
_entity.id
_entity.type
_entity.pdbx_description
1 polymer ?
#
loop_
_entity_poly.entity_id
_entity_poly.type
_entity_poly.pdbx_seq_one_letter_code
_entity_poly.pdbx_strand_id
1 'polypeptide(L)' 'MTSLIQVRDSLALVGRADARQLSHQLNAPQPLVQAMLERLVAMRKAEVVEADDSCLSGSCKSCADGKNCLTVSYQLIQH' A
#
# COMPACT_ATOMS: atom_id res chain seq x y z
N MET A 1 9.06 14.78 -8.82
CA MET A 1 9.91 14.05 -7.85
C MET A 1 9.03 13.59 -6.71
N THR A 2 9.00 12.29 -6.44
CA THR A 2 8.20 11.73 -5.35
C THR A 2 8.94 11.87 -4.03
N SER A 3 8.28 12.39 -3.01
CA SER A 3 8.86 12.58 -1.68
C SER A 3 8.18 11.66 -0.66
N LEU A 4 8.87 11.37 0.46
CA LEU A 4 8.31 10.62 1.58
C LEU A 4 6.99 11.21 2.11
N ILE A 5 6.87 12.53 2.06
CA ILE A 5 5.65 13.25 2.45
C ILE A 5 4.49 12.92 1.52
N GLN A 6 4.71 12.91 0.20
CA GLN A 6 3.66 12.55 -0.77
C GLN A 6 3.18 11.12 -0.60
N VAL A 7 4.07 10.17 -0.28
CA VAL A 7 3.67 8.78 0.01
C VAL A 7 2.81 8.71 1.27
N ARG A 8 3.23 9.38 2.33
CA ARG A 8 2.47 9.45 3.59
C ARG A 8 1.11 10.10 3.38
N ASP A 9 1.05 11.22 2.67
CA ASP A 9 -0.21 11.95 2.44
C ASP A 9 -1.15 11.12 1.56
N SER A 10 -0.62 10.42 0.54
CA SER A 10 -1.41 9.48 -0.26
C SER A 10 -1.97 8.37 0.62
N LEU A 11 -1.16 7.74 1.47
CA LEU A 11 -1.63 6.77 2.46
C LEU A 11 -2.69 7.33 3.41
N ALA A 12 -2.56 8.59 3.84
CA ALA A 12 -3.56 9.24 4.69
C ALA A 12 -4.91 9.43 3.96
N LEU A 13 -4.88 9.69 2.65
CA LEU A 13 -6.08 9.91 1.85
C LEU A 13 -6.82 8.60 1.53
N VAL A 14 -6.10 7.53 1.14
CA VAL A 14 -6.72 6.22 0.85
C VAL A 14 -6.91 5.36 2.11
N GLY A 15 -6.27 5.73 3.22
CA GLY A 15 -6.26 4.98 4.48
C GLY A 15 -5.36 3.73 4.43
N ARG A 16 -5.58 2.87 3.43
CA ARG A 16 -4.82 1.63 3.18
C ARG A 16 -4.48 1.51 1.70
N ALA A 17 -3.21 1.26 1.40
CA ALA A 17 -2.78 1.06 0.02
C ALA A 17 -1.53 0.17 -0.05
N ASP A 18 -1.37 -0.53 -1.16
CA ASP A 18 -0.15 -1.25 -1.48
C ASP A 18 0.84 -0.41 -2.29
N ALA A 19 2.07 -0.91 -2.40
CA ALA A 19 3.14 -0.23 -3.11
C ALA A 19 2.88 -0.05 -4.62
N ARG A 20 2.12 -0.95 -5.28
CA ARG A 20 1.76 -0.80 -6.71
C ARG A 20 0.72 0.29 -6.89
N GLN A 21 -0.33 0.30 -6.08
CA GLN A 21 -1.35 1.35 -6.14
C GLN A 21 -0.72 2.73 -5.96
N LEU A 22 0.15 2.88 -4.96
CA LEU A 22 0.86 4.15 -4.70
C LEU A 22 1.87 4.48 -5.81
N SER A 23 2.54 3.48 -6.39
CA SER A 23 3.44 3.64 -7.54
C SER A 23 2.70 4.22 -8.76
N HIS A 24 1.51 3.70 -9.07
CA HIS A 24 0.67 4.22 -10.14
C HIS A 24 0.15 5.63 -9.84
N GLN A 25 -0.34 5.88 -8.63
CA GLN A 25 -0.86 7.19 -8.23
C GLN A 25 0.21 8.29 -8.25
N LEU A 26 1.41 7.97 -7.77
CA LEU A 26 2.52 8.91 -7.67
C LEU A 26 3.39 8.95 -8.93
N ASN A 27 3.05 8.16 -9.96
CA ASN A 27 3.83 7.96 -11.18
C ASN A 27 5.32 7.73 -10.88
N ALA A 28 5.58 6.85 -9.90
CA ALA A 28 6.89 6.62 -9.33
C ALA A 28 7.25 5.12 -9.42
N PRO A 29 8.52 4.74 -9.58
CA PRO A 29 8.88 3.33 -9.65
C PRO A 29 8.53 2.61 -8.33
N GLN A 30 7.83 1.48 -8.45
CA GLN A 30 7.42 0.63 -7.33
C GLN A 30 8.53 0.37 -6.29
N PRO A 31 9.77 -0.01 -6.65
CA PRO A 31 10.81 -0.27 -5.65
C PRO A 31 11.17 0.97 -4.82
N LEU A 32 11.05 2.17 -5.40
CA LEU A 32 11.30 3.43 -4.70
C LEU A 32 10.18 3.71 -3.69
N VAL A 33 8.93 3.50 -4.09
CA VAL A 33 7.76 3.63 -3.20
C VAL A 33 7.81 2.61 -2.07
N GLN A 34 8.19 1.37 -2.36
CA GLN A 34 8.37 0.33 -1.36
C GLN A 34 9.43 0.73 -0.32
N ALA A 35 10.62 1.17 -0.75
CA ALA A 35 11.65 1.64 0.16
C ALA A 35 11.19 2.83 1.03
N MET A 36 10.37 3.74 0.47
CA MET A 36 9.77 4.85 1.21
C MET A 36 8.77 4.36 2.28
N LEU A 37 7.94 3.36 1.94
CA LEU A 37 6.99 2.73 2.87
C LEU A 37 7.71 2.00 4.00
N GLU A 38 8.72 1.20 3.67
CA GLU A 38 9.56 0.52 4.66
C GLU A 38 10.23 1.51 5.61
N ARG A 39 10.69 2.65 5.10
CA ARG A 39 11.22 3.73 5.93
C ARG A 39 10.15 4.32 6.86
N LEU A 40 8.92 4.51 6.41
CA LEU A 40 7.81 4.97 7.27
C LEU A 40 7.48 3.94 8.37
N VAL A 41 7.57 2.65 8.05
CA VAL A 41 7.41 1.56 9.04
C VAL A 41 8.54 1.56 10.06
N ALA A 42 9.79 1.70 9.62
CA ALA A 42 10.95 1.81 10.50
C ALA A 42 10.85 3.03 11.43
N MET A 43 10.23 4.12 10.97
CA MET A 43 9.95 5.32 11.76
C MET A 43 8.70 5.19 12.66
N ARG A 44 8.04 4.03 12.71
CA ARG A 44 6.77 3.81 13.43
C ARG A 44 5.68 4.82 13.03
N LYS A 45 5.65 5.21 11.75
CA LYS A 45 4.61 6.07 11.18
C LYS A 45 3.60 5.31 10.33
N ALA A 46 4.00 4.15 9.82
CA ALA A 46 3.14 3.22 9.12
C ALA A 46 3.32 1.81 9.68
N GLU A 47 2.38 0.93 9.41
CA GLU A 47 2.46 -0.50 9.69
C GLU A 47 2.10 -1.30 8.44
N VAL A 48 2.63 -2.52 8.38
CA VAL A 48 2.30 -3.48 7.33
C VAL A 48 1.03 -4.21 7.76
N VAL A 49 0.01 -4.15 6.92
CA VAL A 49 -1.24 -4.86 7.05
C VAL A 49 -1.23 -5.96 6.00
N GLU A 50 -1.21 -7.20 6.44
CA GLU A 50 -1.39 -8.32 5.54
C GLU A 50 -2.83 -8.28 5.01
N ALA A 51 -3.00 -8.47 3.71
CA ALA A 51 -4.34 -8.56 3.13
C ALA A 51 -5.05 -9.74 3.80
N ASP A 52 -6.13 -9.46 4.53
CA ASP A 52 -6.97 -10.48 5.14
C ASP A 52 -7.40 -11.48 4.05
N ASP A 53 -7.30 -12.77 4.36
CA ASP A 53 -7.68 -13.90 3.49
C ASP A 53 -9.17 -13.86 3.08
N SER A 54 -9.93 -12.81 3.44
CA SER A 54 -11.30 -12.47 3.01
C SER A 54 -11.54 -12.34 1.49
N CYS A 55 -10.64 -12.81 0.63
CA CYS A 55 -11.02 -13.19 -0.73
C CYS A 55 -11.78 -14.54 -0.79
N LEU A 56 -12.17 -15.11 0.36
CA LEU A 56 -12.97 -16.33 0.51
C LEU A 56 -14.45 -16.21 0.07
N SER A 57 -14.91 -15.05 -0.41
CA SER A 57 -16.19 -14.94 -1.12
C SER A 57 -15.94 -14.28 -2.47
N GLY A 58 -15.96 -15.10 -3.52
CA GLY A 58 -15.62 -14.74 -4.91
C GLY A 58 -16.52 -13.69 -5.55
N SER A 59 -16.46 -12.45 -5.06
CA SER A 59 -17.20 -11.30 -5.59
C SER A 59 -16.28 -10.15 -6.02
N CYS A 60 -14.96 -10.32 -6.01
CA CYS A 60 -14.03 -9.30 -6.49
C CYS A 60 -14.06 -9.24 -8.03
N LYS A 61 -15.07 -8.54 -8.56
CA LYS A 61 -15.39 -8.40 -10.00
C LYS A 61 -14.31 -7.68 -10.84
N SER A 62 -13.18 -7.30 -10.22
CA SER A 62 -12.07 -6.58 -10.87
C SER A 62 -10.69 -7.21 -10.64
N CYS A 63 -10.58 -8.32 -9.91
CA CYS A 63 -9.31 -9.03 -9.75
C CYS A 63 -9.10 -9.99 -10.93
N ALA A 64 -8.56 -9.46 -12.03
CA ALA A 64 -8.02 -10.30 -13.09
C ALA A 64 -6.79 -11.06 -12.54
N ASP A 65 -6.94 -12.37 -12.38
CA ASP A 65 -5.97 -13.33 -11.84
C ASP A 65 -5.92 -13.40 -10.29
N GLY A 66 -6.81 -14.23 -9.73
CA GLY A 66 -6.91 -14.57 -8.30
C GLY A 66 -5.74 -15.39 -7.75
N LYS A 67 -4.50 -15.07 -8.12
CA LYS A 67 -3.30 -15.78 -7.65
C LYS A 67 -2.32 -14.89 -6.89
N ASN A 68 -2.59 -13.58 -6.81
CA ASN A 68 -1.65 -12.62 -6.20
C ASN A 68 -2.32 -11.60 -5.27
N CYS A 69 -3.53 -11.90 -4.77
CA CYS A 69 -4.26 -11.03 -3.83
C CYS A 69 -3.59 -10.91 -2.44
N LEU A 70 -2.47 -11.61 -2.21
CA LEU A 70 -1.56 -11.40 -1.09
C LEU A 70 -0.69 -10.16 -1.34
N THR A 71 -1.32 -9.01 -1.53
CA THR A 71 -0.59 -7.76 -1.67
C THR A 71 -0.46 -7.14 -0.28
N VAL A 72 0.75 -7.17 0.27
CA VAL A 72 1.09 -6.45 1.51
C VAL A 72 0.63 -5.00 1.39
N SER A 73 -0.31 -4.63 2.25
CA SER A 73 -0.86 -3.30 2.31
C SER A 73 -0.19 -2.52 3.42
N TYR A 74 -0.18 -1.21 3.31
CA TYR A 74 0.39 -0.32 4.31
C TYR A 74 -0.71 0.60 4.80
N GLN A 75 -0.73 0.87 6.11
CA GLN A 75 -1.62 1.87 6.72
C GLN A 75 -0.81 2.77 7.64
N LEU A 76 -1.29 4.01 7.84
CA LEU A 76 -0.71 4.89 8.85
C LEU A 76 -1.17 4.47 10.24
N ILE A 77 -0.25 4.53 11.21
CA ILE A 77 -0.58 4.33 12.62
C ILE A 77 -1.25 5.62 13.10
N GLN A 78 -2.58 5.59 13.26
CA GLN A 78 -3.31 6.71 13.86
C GLN A 78 -3.05 6.73 15.37
N HIS A 79 -2.72 7.90 15.91
CA HIS A 79 -2.56 8.15 17.34
C HIS A 79 -3.68 9.05 17.83
#